data_AF-A0A410UVU1-F1
#
_entry.id   AF-A0A410UVU1-F1
#
_cell.length_a   1.000
_cell.length_b   1.000
_cell.length_c   1.000
_cell.angle_alpha   90.00
_cell.angle_beta   90.00
_cell.angle_gamma   90.00
#
_symmetry.space_group_name_H-M   'P 1'
#
loop_
_entity.id
_entity.type
_entity.pdbx_description
1 polymer ?
#
loop_
_entity_poly.entity_id
_entity_poly.type
_entity_poly.pdbx_seq_one_letter_code
_entity_poly.pdbx_strand_id
1 'polypeptide(L)' 'MIWHSWQEFFAMGGYAPYVWGSLLVVFGLLAAEVLGLQWRRRAILQRHARQIERASFKRTGNENQA' A
#
# COMPACT_ATOMS: atom_id res chain seq x y z
N MET A 1 36.10 11.57 19.78
CA MET A 1 36.70 10.76 18.71
C MET A 1 35.59 10.32 17.78
N ILE A 2 35.80 10.62 16.51
CA ILE A 2 34.86 10.48 15.40
C ILE A 2 34.50 9.01 15.24
N TRP A 3 33.20 8.73 15.27
CA TRP A 3 32.63 7.45 14.88
C TRP A 3 33.14 7.08 13.49
N HIS A 4 33.99 6.06 13.43
CA HIS A 4 34.83 5.84 12.26
C HIS A 4 34.20 4.90 11.25
N SER A 5 33.10 4.20 11.57
CA SER A 5 32.52 3.22 10.66
C SER A 5 31.07 2.86 10.95
N TRP A 6 30.24 2.79 9.91
CA TRP A 6 28.94 2.11 9.96
C TRP A 6 29.08 0.66 10.45
N GLN A 7 30.20 0.02 10.09
CA GLN A 7 30.58 -1.33 10.54
C GLN A 7 30.62 -1.51 12.06
N GLU A 8 31.06 -0.51 12.82
CA GLU A 8 31.09 -0.60 14.29
C GLU A 8 29.68 -0.64 14.87
N PHE A 9 28.72 0.03 14.24
CA PHE A 9 27.31 0.05 14.64
C PHE A 9 26.62 -1.30 14.39
N PHE A 10 26.95 -1.97 13.29
CA PHE A 10 26.52 -3.34 13.02
C PHE A 10 27.25 -4.35 13.93
N ALA A 11 28.51 -4.06 14.27
CA ALA A 11 29.38 -4.91 15.08
C ALA A 11 29.33 -4.59 16.59
N MET A 12 28.39 -3.76 17.07
CA MET A 12 28.12 -3.50 18.49
C MET A 12 27.50 -4.74 19.17
N GLY A 13 28.26 -5.84 19.20
CA GLY A 13 28.30 -6.93 20.18
C GLY A 13 27.03 -7.72 20.52
N GLY A 14 25.83 -7.32 20.06
CA GLY A 14 24.57 -7.93 20.46
C GLY A 14 23.31 -7.09 20.27
N TYR A 15 23.41 -5.77 20.02
CA TYR A 15 22.23 -4.90 19.89
C TYR A 15 21.73 -4.71 18.44
N ALA A 16 22.59 -4.89 17.45
CA ALA A 16 22.25 -4.82 16.04
C ALA A 16 21.00 -5.65 15.64
N PRO A 17 20.83 -6.92 16.07
CA PRO A 17 19.65 -7.71 15.69
C PRO A 17 18.34 -7.12 16.22
N TYR A 18 18.33 -6.42 17.36
CA TYR A 18 17.11 -5.80 17.90
C TYR A 18 16.72 -4.56 17.10
N VAL A 19 17.69 -3.74 16.71
CA VAL A 19 17.44 -2.53 15.91
C VAL A 19 16.96 -2.91 14.52
N TRP A 20 17.68 -3.82 13.85
CA TRP A 20 17.32 -4.31 12.53
C TRP A 20 16.04 -5.13 12.53
N GLY A 21 15.82 -5.96 13.56
CA GLY A 21 14.58 -6.72 13.72
C GLY A 21 13.37 -5.79 13.87
N SER A 22 13.46 -4.77 14.74
CA SER A 22 12.39 -3.78 14.91
C SER A 22 12.12 -2.97 13.63
N LEU A 23 13.18 -2.50 12.96
CA LEU A 23 13.08 -1.83 11.65
C LEU A 23 12.41 -2.72 10.60
N LEU A 24 12.78 -3.99 10.53
CA LEU A 24 12.22 -4.95 9.59
C LEU A 24 10.75 -5.21 9.90
N VAL A 25 10.36 -5.34 11.17
CA VAL A 25 8.95 -5.49 11.57
C VAL A 25 8.11 -4.28 11.15
N VAL A 26 8.58 -3.06 11.43
CA VAL A 26 7.88 -1.83 11.03
C VAL A 26 7.79 -1.72 9.51
N PHE A 27 8.90 -1.97 8.81
CA PHE A 27 8.92 -1.94 7.35
C PHE A 27 8.00 -3.01 6.75
N GLY A 28 7.94 -4.19 7.34
CA GLY A 28 7.04 -5.27 6.95
C GLY A 28 5.57 -4.91 7.13
N LEU A 29 5.20 -4.27 8.24
CA LEU A 29 3.84 -3.77 8.50
C LEU A 29 3.45 -2.70 7.48
N LEU A 30 4.33 -1.73 7.22
CA LEU A 30 4.09 -0.69 6.21
C LEU A 30 3.94 -1.29 4.80
N ALA A 31 4.81 -2.24 4.44
CA ALA A 31 4.72 -2.92 3.15
C ALA A 31 3.41 -3.71 3.02
N ALA A 32 2.99 -4.43 4.08
CA ALA A 32 1.72 -5.13 4.10
C ALA A 32 0.52 -4.20 3.94
N GLU A 33 0.54 -3.04 4.61
CA GLU A 33 -0.51 -2.03 4.49
C GLU A 33 -0.55 -1.44 3.07
N VAL A 34 0.61 -1.11 2.49
CA VAL A 34 0.70 -0.60 1.12
C VAL A 34 0.22 -1.63 0.10
N LEU A 35 0.61 -2.90 0.24
CA LEU A 35 0.17 -3.98 -0.64
C LEU A 35 -1.34 -4.24 -0.49
N GLY A 36 -1.87 -4.23 0.73
CA GLY A 36 -3.30 -4.33 1.00
C GLY A 36 -4.09 -3.16 0.40
N LEU A 37 -3.57 -1.94 0.52
CA LEU A 37 -4.16 -0.74 -0.06
C LEU A 37 -4.12 -0.77 -1.61
N GLN A 38 -3.02 -1.25 -2.20
CA GLN A 38 -2.87 -1.45 -3.64
C GLN A 38 -3.91 -2.44 -4.17
N TRP A 39 -4.13 -3.56 -3.48
CA TRP A 39 -5.17 -4.52 -3.84
C TRP A 39 -6.58 -3.94 -3.73
N ARG A 40 -6.86 -3.20 -2.64
CA ARG A 40 -8.15 -2.49 -2.48
C ARG A 40 -8.38 -1.44 -3.55
N ARG A 41 -7.35 -0.67 -3.93
CA ARG A 41 -7.43 0.33 -5.02
C ARG A 41 -7.83 -0.32 -6.34
N ARG A 42 -7.24 -1.47 -6.69
CA ARG A 42 -7.61 -2.23 -7.90
C ARG A 42 -9.07 -2.69 -7.86
N ALA A 43 -9.53 -3.18 -6.71
CA ALA A 43 -10.91 -3.62 -6.54
C ALA A 43 -11.93 -2.47 -6.68
N ILE A 44 -11.59 -1.26 -6.21
CA ILE A 44 -12.46 -0.08 -6.29
C ILE A 44 -12.54 0.44 -7.73
N LEU A 45 -11.42 0.54 -8.45
CA LEU A 45 -11.42 0.96 -9.86
C LEU A 45 -12.26 0.04 -10.75
N GLN A 46 -12.18 -1.28 -10.54
CA GLN A 46 -13.01 -2.26 -11.25
C GLN A 46 -14.50 -2.15 -10.90
N ARG A 47 -14.86 -1.58 -9.74
CA ARG A 47 -16.27 -1.35 -9.37
C ARG A 47 -16.82 -0.08 -10.00
N HIS A 48 -16.03 0.98 -10.13
CA HIS A 48 -16.49 2.24 -10.74
C HIS A 48 -16.72 2.13 -12.25
N ALA A 49 -15.89 1.37 -12.98
CA ALA A 49 -16.09 1.16 -14.41
C ALA A 49 -17.49 0.60 -14.75
N ARG A 50 -18.02 -0.30 -13.90
CA ARG A 50 -19.35 -0.91 -14.08
C ARG A 50 -20.52 0.02 -13.72
N GLN A 51 -20.27 1.09 -12.96
CA GLN A 51 -21.31 2.04 -12.57
C GLN A 51 -21.58 3.08 -13.67
N ILE A 52 -20.53 3.49 -14.39
CA ILE A 52 -20.64 4.47 -15.48
C ILE A 52 -21.50 3.92 -16.63
N GLU A 53 -21.33 2.64 -16.96
CA GLU A 53 -22.09 1.97 -18.03
C GLU A 53 -23.58 1.79 -17.68
N ARG A 54 -23.90 1.60 -16.40
CA ARG A 54 -25.30 1.52 -15.93
C ARG A 54 -25.99 2.88 -15.90
N ALA A 55 -25.23 3.96 -15.68
CA ALA A 55 -25.77 5.32 -15.66
C ALA A 55 -26.10 5.83 -17.07
N SER A 56 -25.34 5.45 -18.10
CA SER A 56 -25.63 5.81 -19.48
C SER A 56 -26.84 5.04 -20.03
N PHE A 57 -26.96 3.74 -19.78
CA PHE A 57 -28.08 2.93 -20.26
C PHE A 57 -29.45 3.38 -19.68
N LYS A 58 -29.48 3.85 -18.43
CA LYS A 58 -30.71 4.29 -17.78
C LYS A 58 -31.23 5.66 -18.27
N ARG A 59 -30.37 6.47 -18.89
CA ARG A 59 -30.75 7.80 -19.43
C ARG A 59 -31.41 7.67 -20.80
N THR A 60 -30.87 6.84 -21.69
CA THR A 60 -31.40 6.66 -23.05
C THR A 60 -32.75 5.91 -23.08
N GLY A 61 -33.01 5.03 -22.10
CA GLY A 61 -34.31 4.37 -21.97
C GLY A 61 -35.46 5.29 -21.51
N ASN A 62 -35.14 6.41 -20.85
CA ASN A 62 -36.14 7.37 -20.37
C ASN A 62 -36.49 8.43 -21.44
N GLU A 63 -35.54 8.80 -22.30
CA GLU A 63 -35.79 9.72 -23.44
C GLU A 63 -36.65 9.11 -24.55
N ASN A 64 -36.64 7.79 -24.73
CA ASN A 64 -37.50 7.11 -25.71
C ASN A 64 -38.91 6.77 -25.16
N GLN A 65 -39.23 7.15 -23.92
CA GLN A 65 -40.54 6.91 -23.29
C GLN A 65 -41.32 8.20 -22.97
N ALA A 66 -40.81 9.37 -23.37
CA ALA A 66 -41.49 10.67 -23.28
C ALA A 66 -41.90 11.16 -24.68
#